data_AF-A0A846R4J0-F1
#
_entry.id   AF-A0A846R4J0-F1
#
_cell.length_a   1.000
_cell.length_b   1.000
_cell.length_c   1.000
_cell.angle_alpha   90.00
_cell.angle_beta   90.00
_cell.angle_gamma   90.00
#
_symmetry.space_group_name_H-M   'P 1'
#
loop_
_entity.id
_entity.type
_entity.pdbx_description
1 polymer ?
#
loop_
_entity_poly.entity_id
_entity_poly.type
_entity_poly.pdbx_seq_one_letter_code
_entity_poly.pdbx_strand_id
1 'polypeptide(L)' 'MSRLKQNRNIDSLIQSIETIRKSQCSLSEEDVKVLNEALEILVVLKRKKGRTNEQVLTEIVKVVELLSKFFL' A
#
# COMPACT_ATOMS: atom_id res chain seq x y z
N MET A 1 -8.66 1.74 16.10
CA MET A 1 -7.83 2.93 15.80
C MET A 1 -8.76 4.08 15.39
N SER A 2 -8.43 5.34 15.65
CA SER A 2 -9.26 6.46 15.14
C SER A 2 -9.12 6.57 13.62
N ARG A 3 -10.19 7.01 12.92
CA ARG A 3 -10.18 7.19 11.46
C ARG A 3 -9.07 8.13 10.99
N LEU A 4 -8.79 9.18 11.76
CA LEU A 4 -7.70 10.12 11.45
C LEU A 4 -6.34 9.43 11.50
N LYS A 5 -6.08 8.62 12.53
CA LYS A 5 -4.81 7.89 12.67
C LYS A 5 -4.66 6.84 11.57
N GLN A 6 -5.74 6.15 11.22
CA GLN A 6 -5.75 5.20 10.10
C GLN A 6 -5.40 5.88 8.77
N ASN A 7 -6.03 7.02 8.45
CA ASN A 7 -5.73 7.76 7.22
C ASN A 7 -4.28 8.22 7.16
N ARG A 8 -3.75 8.76 8.26
CA ARG A 8 -2.33 9.15 8.36
C ARG A 8 -1.38 7.97 8.12
N ASN A 9 -1.72 6.80 8.65
CA ASN A 9 -0.92 5.59 8.42
C ASN A 9 -0.96 5.16 6.95
N ILE A 10 -2.14 5.18 6.31
CA ILE A 10 -2.27 4.88 4.89
C ILE A 10 -1.48 5.89 4.03
N ASP A 11 -1.54 7.18 4.38
CA ASP A 11 -0.79 8.23 3.70
C ASP A 11 0.73 8.00 3.79
N SER A 12 1.21 7.66 4.99
CA SER A 12 2.63 7.35 5.21
C SER A 12 3.07 6.12 4.41
N LEU A 13 2.23 5.09 4.30
CA LEU A 13 2.51 3.89 3.50
C LEU A 13 2.59 4.22 2.01
N ILE A 14 1.63 4.99 1.49
CA ILE A 14 1.63 5.46 0.09
C ILE A 14 2.93 6.23 -0.21
N GLN A 15 3.30 7.19 0.65
CA GLN A 15 4.52 7.98 0.46
C GLN A 15 5.79 7.12 0.48
N SER A 16 5.84 6.11 1.35
CA SER A 16 6.99 5.20 1.45
C SER A 16 7.14 4.36 0.19
N ILE A 17 6.04 3.78 -0.31
CA ILE A 17 6.05 2.98 -1.55
C ILE A 17 6.39 3.87 -2.77
N GLU A 18 5.85 5.08 -2.84
CA GLU A 18 6.21 6.03 -3.91
C GLU A 18 7.69 6.41 -3.88
N THR A 19 8.28 6.54 -2.70
CA THR A 19 9.70 6.83 -2.54
C THR A 19 10.54 5.68 -3.09
N ILE A 20 10.22 4.43 -2.70
CA ILE A 20 10.89 3.22 -3.21
C ILE A 20 10.74 3.15 -4.73
N ARG A 21 9.53 3.32 -5.25
CA ARG A 21 9.26 3.28 -6.70
C ARG A 21 10.02 4.36 -7.48
N LYS A 22 10.29 5.52 -6.89
CA LYS A 22 11.08 6.61 -7.51
C LYS A 22 12.58 6.33 -7.47
N SER A 23 13.05 5.47 -6.56
CA SER A 23 14.44 4.96 -6.53
C SER A 23 14.68 3.89 -7.61
N GLN A 24 14.31 4.21 -8.86
CA GLN A 24 14.13 3.29 -9.99
C GLN A 24 15.38 2.52 -10.45
N CYS A 25 16.59 2.93 -10.04
CA CYS A 25 17.83 2.37 -10.58
C CYS A 25 18.08 0.89 -10.25
N SER A 26 17.26 0.28 -9.40
CA SER A 26 17.43 -1.10 -8.92
C SER A 26 16.15 -1.94 -8.96
N LEU A 27 15.08 -1.45 -9.60
CA LEU A 27 13.80 -2.16 -9.65
C LEU A 27 13.64 -2.88 -11.00
N SER A 28 13.26 -4.16 -10.95
CA SER A 28 12.82 -4.89 -12.13
C SER A 28 11.41 -4.44 -12.56
N GLU A 29 10.98 -4.84 -13.76
CA GLU A 29 9.62 -4.59 -14.22
C GLU A 29 8.57 -5.23 -13.30
N GLU A 30 8.86 -6.42 -12.76
CA GLU A 30 7.98 -7.11 -11.81
C GLU A 30 7.91 -6.35 -10.48
N ASP A 31 9.03 -5.82 -9.98
CA ASP A 31 9.04 -5.00 -8.78
C ASP A 31 8.19 -3.75 -8.94
N VAL A 32 8.32 -3.05 -10.07
CA VAL A 32 7.52 -1.87 -10.38
C VAL A 32 6.03 -2.21 -10.43
N LYS A 33 5.68 -3.37 -10.99
CA LYS A 33 4.30 -3.86 -11.05
C LYS A 33 3.74 -4.16 -9.67
N VAL A 34 4.48 -4.88 -8.82
CA VAL A 34 4.11 -5.18 -7.43
C VAL A 34 3.88 -3.88 -6.64
N LEU A 35 4.79 -2.91 -6.75
CA LEU A 35 4.68 -1.62 -6.05
C LEU A 35 3.47 -0.81 -6.55
N ASN A 36 3.16 -0.86 -7.85
CA ASN A 36 1.99 -0.18 -8.41
C ASN A 36 0.67 -0.81 -7.95
N GLU A 37 0.58 -2.14 -7.90
CA GLU A 37 -0.61 -2.85 -7.41
C GLU A 37 -0.84 -2.55 -5.92
N ALA A 38 0.21 -2.55 -5.11
CA ALA A 38 0.14 -2.17 -3.70
C ALA A 38 -0.35 -0.72 -3.51
N LEU A 39 0.14 0.22 -4.34
CA LEU A 39 -0.31 1.62 -4.33
C LEU A 39 -1.79 1.76 -4.66
N GLU A 40 -2.27 1.04 -5.67
CA GLU A 40 -3.67 1.10 -6.08
C GLU A 40 -4.61 0.67 -4.95
N ILE A 41 -4.30 -0.43 -4.26
CA ILE A 41 -5.08 -0.92 -3.12
C ILE A 41 -5.14 0.13 -2.01
N LEU A 42 -4.01 0.75 -1.66
CA LEU A 42 -3.94 1.78 -0.61
C LEU A 42 -4.71 3.04 -0.98
N VAL A 43 -4.66 3.49 -2.24
CA VAL A 43 -5.42 4.65 -2.73
C VAL A 43 -6.93 4.36 -2.68
N VAL A 44 -7.36 3.17 -3.09
CA VAL A 44 -8.76 2.74 -3.00
C VAL A 44 -9.20 2.67 -1.54
N LEU A 45 -8.36 2.14 -0.66
CA LEU A 45 -8.62 2.04 0.78
C LEU A 45 -8.81 3.44 1.41
N LYS A 46 -8.00 4.42 1.01
CA LYS A 46 -8.12 5.82 1.46
C LYS A 46 -9.40 6.50 0.97
N ARG A 47 -9.80 6.27 -0.28
CA ARG A 47 -10.96 6.95 -0.91
C ARG A 47 -12.30 6.42 -0.41
N LYS A 48 -12.41 5.12 -0.10
CA LYS A 48 -13.69 4.50 0.25
C LYS A 48 -14.07 4.77 1.71
N LYS A 49 -15.11 5.59 1.90
CA LYS A 49 -15.70 5.84 3.22
C LYS A 49 -16.52 4.62 3.68
N GLY A 50 -16.60 4.40 5.00
CA GLY A 50 -17.54 3.44 5.60
C GLY A 50 -17.07 1.97 5.63
N ARG A 51 -15.78 1.68 5.40
CA ARG A 51 -15.24 0.33 5.59
C ARG A 51 -15.21 -0.08 7.06
N THR A 52 -15.46 -1.35 7.34
CA THR A 52 -15.24 -1.94 8.66
C THR A 52 -13.75 -2.13 8.93
N ASN A 53 -13.36 -2.26 10.20
CA ASN A 53 -11.97 -2.53 10.57
C ASN A 53 -11.45 -3.83 9.94
N GLU A 54 -12.30 -4.85 9.80
CA GLU A 54 -11.98 -6.12 9.15
C GLU A 54 -11.69 -5.93 7.67
N GLN A 55 -12.55 -5.21 6.94
CA GLN A 55 -12.32 -4.90 5.53
C GLN A 55 -11.03 -4.11 5.31
N VAL A 56 -10.67 -3.22 6.25
CA VAL A 56 -9.41 -2.50 6.21
C VAL A 56 -8.24 -3.46 6.41
N LEU A 57 -8.33 -4.33 7.42
CA LEU A 57 -7.31 -5.32 7.71
C LEU A 57 -7.07 -6.25 6.53
N THR A 58 -8.14 -6.74 5.88
CA THR A 58 -8.06 -7.60 4.69
C THR A 58 -7.28 -6.94 3.56
N GLU A 59 -7.52 -5.66 3.24
CA GLU A 59 -6.74 -5.00 2.20
C GLU A 59 -5.28 -4.78 2.63
N ILE A 60 -5.04 -4.48 3.91
CA ILE A 60 -3.67 -4.33 4.42
C ILE A 60 -2.90 -5.65 4.30
N VAL A 61 -3.54 -6.79 4.62
CA VAL A 61 -2.91 -8.11 4.44
C VAL A 61 -2.52 -8.34 2.98
N LYS A 62 -3.40 -8.04 2.02
CA LYS A 62 -3.05 -8.13 0.58
C LYS A 62 -1.87 -7.25 0.19
N VAL A 63 -1.80 -6.03 0.71
CA VAL A 63 -0.66 -5.12 0.47
C VAL A 63 0.63 -5.71 1.04
N VAL A 64 0.59 -6.27 2.25
CA VAL A 64 1.76 -6.94 2.86
C VAL A 64 2.18 -8.17 2.07
N GLU A 65 1.24 -8.98 1.59
CA GLU A 65 1.52 -10.13 0.74
C GLU A 65 2.18 -9.73 -0.59
N LEU A 66 1.69 -8.66 -1.24
CA LEU A 66 2.31 -8.11 -2.45
C LEU A 66 3.73 -7.63 -2.16
N LEU A 67 3.91 -6.82 -1.12
CA LEU A 67 5.25 -6.31 -0.76
C LEU A 67 6.19 -7.44 -0.32
N SER A 68 5.69 -8.55 0.22
CA SER A 68 6.54 -9.70 0.55
C SER A 68 7.16 -10.34 -0.69
N LYS A 69 6.49 -10.28 -1.84
CA LYS A 69 7.04 -10.73 -3.14
C LYS A 69 8.14 -9.82 -3.68
N PHE A 70 8.19 -8.57 -3.21
CA PHE A 70 9.24 -7.61 -3.60
C PHE A 70 10.54 -7.84 -2.80
N PHE A 71 10.46 -8.41 -1.59
CA PHE A 71 11.62 -8.62 -0.72
C PHE A 71 12.19 -10.06 -0.78
N LEU A 72 11.55 -10.97 -1.50
CA LEU A 72 11.94 -12.38 -1.69
C LEU A 72 12.43 -12.62 -3.11
#